data_AF-A0A7S0FVF1-F1
#
_entry.id   AF-A0A7S0FVF1-F1
#
_cell.length_a   1.000
_cell.length_b   1.000
_cell.length_c   1.000
_cell.angle_alpha   90.00
_cell.angle_beta   90.00
_cell.angle_gamma   90.00
#
_symmetry.space_group_name_H-M   'P 1'
#
loop_
_entity.id
_entity.type
_entity.pdbx_description
1 polymer ?
#
loop_
_entity_poly.entity_id
_entity_poly.type
_entity_poly.pdbx_seq_one_letter_code
_entity_poly.pdbx_strand_id
1 'polypeptide(L)'
;MSAYTKEEVAKHTTKGDCWVILHNQVLNVTSFLSQHPGGELAILTFAGKDATAEFDMIHPPDLIGKYAPGAVIWELGAAAPPGGAAAAAPSPPPGAFAYTAEEVAKHTTKGD
;
A
#
# COMPACT_ATOMS: atom_id res chain seq x y z
N MET A 1 12.30 18.21 -12.88
CA MET A 1 10.99 17.72 -12.42
C MET A 1 11.18 16.25 -12.10
N SER A 2 11.00 15.88 -10.84
CA SER A 2 11.55 14.62 -10.31
C SER A 2 10.52 13.52 -10.41
N ALA A 3 10.89 12.41 -11.04
CA ALA A 3 10.17 11.15 -10.88
C ALA A 3 10.20 10.79 -9.38
N TYR A 4 9.15 10.19 -8.85
CA TYR A 4 9.25 9.63 -7.50
C TYR A 4 10.24 8.47 -7.55
N THR A 5 11.30 8.57 -6.76
CA THR A 5 12.31 7.52 -6.61
C THR A 5 12.01 6.70 -5.37
N LYS A 6 12.67 5.55 -5.21
CA LYS A 6 12.54 4.74 -3.99
C LYS A 6 12.94 5.53 -2.74
N GLU A 7 13.93 6.42 -2.87
CA GLU A 7 14.39 7.30 -1.80
C GLU A 7 13.35 8.35 -1.41
N GLU A 8 12.52 8.80 -2.36
CA GLU A 8 11.40 9.69 -2.05
C GLU A 8 10.30 8.92 -1.29
N VAL A 9 9.93 7.73 -1.76
CA VAL A 9 8.96 6.87 -1.07
C VAL A 9 9.39 6.61 0.38
N ALA A 10 10.67 6.36 0.62
CA ALA A 10 11.22 6.10 1.96
C ALA A 10 11.01 7.24 2.99
N LYS A 11 10.59 8.44 2.56
CA LYS A 11 10.25 9.56 3.46
C LYS A 11 8.82 9.47 4.01
N HIS A 12 7.92 8.77 3.32
CA HIS A 12 6.49 8.71 3.61
C HIS A 12 6.16 7.47 4.47
N THR A 13 6.56 7.53 5.75
CA THR A 13 6.55 6.37 6.68
C THR A 13 5.50 6.45 7.81
N THR A 14 4.58 7.41 7.76
CA THR A 14 3.69 7.72 8.91
C THR A 14 2.21 7.55 8.57
N LYS A 15 1.35 7.43 9.59
CA LYS A 15 -0.11 7.31 9.37
C LYS A 15 -0.72 8.49 8.61
N GLY A 16 -0.20 9.70 8.79
CA GLY A 16 -0.65 10.89 8.06
C GLY A 16 0.00 11.06 6.69
N ASP A 17 0.97 10.22 6.36
CA ASP A 17 1.79 10.31 5.15
C ASP A 17 2.47 8.95 4.89
N CYS A 18 1.71 8.02 4.30
CA CYS A 18 2.09 6.61 4.13
C CYS A 18 2.07 6.22 2.66
N TRP A 19 3.26 5.94 2.12
CA TRP A 19 3.40 5.45 0.75
C TRP A 19 4.04 4.06 0.75
N VAL A 20 3.72 3.28 -0.27
CA VAL A 20 4.29 1.94 -0.49
C VAL A 20 4.58 1.74 -1.97
N ILE A 21 5.47 0.81 -2.30
CA ILE A 21 5.69 0.36 -3.67
C ILE A 21 5.07 -1.02 -3.84
N LEU A 22 4.25 -1.19 -4.89
CA LEU A 22 3.67 -2.46 -5.31
C LEU A 22 3.85 -2.61 -6.82
N HIS A 23 4.53 -3.66 -7.27
CA HIS A 23 4.79 -3.93 -8.70
C HIS A 23 5.40 -2.73 -9.44
N ASN A 24 6.44 -2.13 -8.86
CA ASN A 24 7.05 -0.89 -9.35
C ASN A 24 6.11 0.33 -9.38
N GLN A 25 4.90 0.27 -8.86
CA GLN A 25 4.02 1.42 -8.74
C GLN A 25 4.16 2.03 -7.35
N VAL A 26 4.27 3.35 -7.26
CA VAL A 26 4.21 4.08 -5.99
C VAL A 26 2.76 4.38 -5.68
N LEU A 27 2.31 3.96 -4.50
CA LEU A 27 0.97 4.17 -4.01
C LEU A 27 0.97 5.06 -2.78
N ASN A 28 0.14 6.10 -2.80
CA ASN A 28 -0.24 6.83 -1.59
C ASN A 28 -1.47 6.16 -0.97
N VAL A 29 -1.24 5.43 0.12
CA VAL A 29 -2.27 4.66 0.83
C VAL A 29 -2.77 5.34 2.09
N THR A 30 -2.34 6.57 2.36
CA THR A 30 -2.67 7.35 3.56
C THR A 30 -4.19 7.36 3.86
N SER A 31 -5.01 7.65 2.86
CA SER A 31 -6.48 7.67 3.01
C SER A 31 -7.11 6.28 3.06
N PHE A 32 -6.40 5.26 2.59
CA PHE A 32 -6.86 3.87 2.56
C PHE A 32 -6.54 3.11 3.85
N LEU A 33 -5.55 3.55 4.65
CA LEU A 33 -5.13 2.88 5.88
C LEU A 33 -6.32 2.44 6.75
N SER A 34 -7.17 3.39 7.13
CA SER A 34 -8.35 3.16 7.99
C SER A 34 -9.42 2.24 7.37
N GLN A 35 -9.34 2.02 6.05
CA GLN A 35 -10.27 1.20 5.27
C GLN A 35 -9.67 -0.17 4.93
N HIS A 36 -8.40 -0.42 5.25
CA HIS A 36 -7.74 -1.68 4.95
C HIS A 36 -8.32 -2.81 5.81
N PRO A 37 -8.91 -3.85 5.20
CA PRO A 37 -9.52 -4.95 5.95
C PRO A 37 -8.54 -5.73 6.85
N GLY A 38 -7.26 -5.79 6.49
CA GLY A 38 -6.20 -6.37 7.32
C GLY A 38 -5.70 -5.44 8.45
N GLY A 39 -6.30 -4.25 8.60
CA GLY A 39 -5.93 -3.24 9.60
C GLY A 39 -4.82 -2.29 9.15
N GLU A 40 -4.78 -1.10 9.76
CA GLU A 40 -3.81 -0.04 9.41
C GLU A 40 -2.35 -0.48 9.60
N LEU A 41 -2.09 -1.24 10.67
CA LEU A 41 -0.74 -1.68 11.04
C LEU A 41 -0.10 -2.62 10.01
N ALA A 42 -0.91 -3.41 9.29
CA ALA A 42 -0.42 -4.31 8.25
C ALA A 42 0.24 -3.52 7.11
N ILE A 43 -0.30 -2.36 6.75
CA ILE A 43 0.30 -1.46 5.75
C ILE A 43 1.43 -0.64 6.37
N LEU A 44 1.24 -0.08 7.57
CA LEU A 44 2.22 0.80 8.22
C LEU A 44 3.58 0.13 8.46
N THR A 45 3.62 -1.19 8.64
CA THR A 45 4.87 -1.96 8.76
C THR A 45 5.77 -1.84 7.52
N PHE A 46 5.15 -1.59 6.36
CA PHE A 46 5.81 -1.42 5.06
C PHE A 46 5.79 0.03 4.56
N ALA A 47 5.39 0.98 5.40
CA ALA A 47 5.41 2.39 5.03
C ALA A 47 6.82 2.81 4.59
N GLY A 48 6.91 3.46 3.44
CA GLY A 48 8.15 3.87 2.78
C GLY A 48 8.94 2.74 2.11
N LYS A 49 8.36 1.55 1.93
CA LYS A 49 9.07 0.37 1.39
C LYS A 49 8.34 -0.24 0.20
N ASP A 50 9.04 -1.15 -0.47
CA ASP A 50 8.44 -2.11 -1.40
C ASP A 50 7.79 -3.23 -0.60
N ALA A 51 6.50 -3.45 -0.85
CA ALA A 51 5.67 -4.45 -0.17
C ALA A 51 5.12 -5.49 -1.16
N THR A 52 5.67 -5.56 -2.38
CA THR A 52 5.13 -6.39 -3.47
C THR A 52 5.07 -7.85 -3.07
N ALA A 53 6.15 -8.38 -2.48
CA ALA A 53 6.22 -9.77 -2.09
C ALA A 53 5.18 -10.13 -1.02
N GLU A 54 5.05 -9.30 0.01
CA GLU A 54 4.09 -9.52 1.09
C GLU A 54 2.64 -9.29 0.65
N PHE A 55 2.41 -8.36 -0.28
CA PHE A 55 1.11 -8.16 -0.89
C PHE A 55 0.68 -9.41 -1.69
N ASP A 56 1.53 -9.90 -2.59
CA ASP A 56 1.26 -11.03 -3.49
C ASP A 56 0.99 -12.36 -2.75
N MET A 57 1.56 -12.52 -1.55
CA MET A 57 1.30 -13.70 -0.71
C MET A 57 -0.13 -13.77 -0.18
N ILE A 58 -0.81 -12.63 -0.13
CA ILE A 58 -2.04 -12.42 0.66
C ILE A 58 -3.18 -11.93 -0.25
N HIS A 59 -2.85 -11.20 -1.31
CA HIS A 59 -3.77 -10.46 -2.15
C HIS A 59 -3.60 -10.82 -3.64
N PRO A 60 -4.70 -11.05 -4.37
CA PRO A 60 -4.63 -11.12 -5.83
C PRO A 60 -4.29 -9.74 -6.44
N PRO A 61 -3.57 -9.71 -7.58
CA PRO A 61 -3.04 -8.48 -8.18
C PRO A 61 -4.14 -7.49 -8.62
N ASP A 62 -5.36 -7.97 -8.91
CA ASP A 62 -6.47 -7.13 -9.38
C ASP A 62 -7.10 -6.24 -8.30
N LEU A 63 -6.72 -6.40 -7.02
CA LEU A 63 -7.37 -5.69 -5.91
C LEU A 63 -7.10 -4.18 -5.91
N ILE A 64 -5.92 -3.74 -6.36
CA ILE A 64 -5.57 -2.32 -6.33
C ILE A 64 -6.50 -1.52 -7.23
N GLY A 65 -6.73 -1.96 -8.47
CA GLY A 65 -7.64 -1.28 -9.39
C GLY A 65 -9.10 -1.28 -8.90
N LYS A 66 -9.51 -2.29 -8.13
CA LYS A 66 -10.87 -2.41 -7.62
C LYS A 66 -11.13 -1.58 -6.36
N TYR A 67 -10.17 -1.56 -5.43
CA TYR A 67 -10.37 -0.99 -4.10
C TYR A 67 -9.57 0.28 -3.83
N ALA A 68 -8.50 0.52 -4.58
CA ALA A 68 -7.63 1.68 -4.43
C ALA A 68 -7.18 2.26 -5.80
N PRO A 69 -8.09 2.49 -6.77
CA PRO A 69 -7.71 2.95 -8.10
C PRO A 69 -7.01 4.32 -8.10
N GLY A 70 -7.33 5.17 -7.11
CA GLY A 70 -6.69 6.49 -6.95
C GLY A 70 -5.44 6.48 -6.07
N ALA A 71 -5.03 5.34 -5.51
CA ALA A 71 -3.84 5.28 -4.68
C ALA A 71 -2.55 5.29 -5.51
N VAL A 72 -2.58 4.78 -6.75
CA VAL A 72 -1.42 4.79 -7.64
C VAL A 72 -1.12 6.23 -8.06
N ILE A 73 -0.01 6.75 -7.56
CA ILE A 73 0.45 8.11 -7.85
C ILE A 73 1.65 8.11 -8.81
N TRP A 74 2.34 6.96 -8.96
CA TRP A 74 3.51 6.87 -9.83
C TRP A 74 3.85 5.45 -10.29
N GLU A 75 4.65 5.36 -11.36
CA GLU A 75 5.30 4.12 -11.81
C GLU A 75 6.82 4.33 -11.89
N LEU A 76 7.57 3.55 -11.11
CA LEU A 76 9.03 3.55 -11.09
C LEU A 76 9.58 3.08 -12.43
N GLY A 77 10.28 3.98 -13.12
CA GLY A 77 10.83 3.74 -14.46
C GLY A 77 10.09 4.50 -15.57
N ALA A 78 8.92 5.08 -15.29
CA ALA A 78 8.26 6.02 -16.20
C ALA A 78 8.92 7.40 -16.12
N ALA A 79 8.78 8.21 -17.17
CA ALA A 79 9.23 9.60 -17.17
C ALA A 79 8.30 10.47 -16.31
N ALA A 80 8.87 11.19 -15.33
CA ALA A 80 8.18 11.99 -14.31
C ALA A 80 7.02 12.87 -14.84
N PRO A 81 5.83 12.87 -14.22
CA PRO A 81 4.73 13.75 -14.53
C PRO A 81 5.02 15.08 -13.84
N PRO A 82 4.47 16.16 -14.39
CA PRO A 82 4.54 17.45 -13.74
C PRO A 82 3.66 17.44 -12.48
N GLY A 83 4.30 17.28 -11.31
CA GLY A 83 3.78 17.66 -9.99
C GLY A 83 2.52 16.92 -9.49
N GLY A 84 2.65 16.15 -8.42
CA GLY A 84 1.51 15.53 -7.73
C GLY A 84 1.41 15.97 -6.27
N ALA A 85 0.60 17.00 -6.01
CA ALA A 85 -0.01 17.16 -4.70
C ALA A 85 -1.01 16.02 -4.47
N ALA A 86 -1.17 15.62 -3.20
CA ALA A 86 -2.03 14.54 -2.74
C ALA A 86 -3.42 14.56 -3.42
N ALA A 87 -3.66 13.59 -4.31
CA ALA A 87 -5.00 13.26 -4.77
C ALA A 87 -5.57 12.21 -3.81
N ALA A 88 -6.68 12.54 -3.17
CA ALA A 88 -7.42 11.64 -2.29
C ALA A 88 -7.99 10.48 -3.12
N ALA A 89 -7.62 9.25 -2.76
CA ALA A 89 -8.21 8.05 -3.34
C ALA A 89 -9.71 7.96 -2.97
N PRO A 90 -10.60 7.60 -3.91
CA PRO A 90 -12.02 7.42 -3.63
C PRO A 90 -12.26 6.20 -2.73
N SER A 91 -13.25 6.29 -1.84
CA SER A 91 -13.63 5.25 -0.88
C SER A 91 -14.12 3.97 -1.58
N PRO A 92 -13.57 2.78 -1.29
CA PRO A 92 -14.15 1.53 -1.75
C PRO A 92 -15.47 1.16 -1.04
N PRO A 93 -16.31 0.31 -1.65
CA PRO A 93 -17.52 -0.19 -1.03
C PRO A 93 -17.20 -1.21 0.08
N PRO A 94 -18.01 -1.31 1.14
CA PRO A 94 -17.80 -2.26 2.24
C PRO A 94 -18.01 -3.71 1.77
N GLY A 95 -17.16 -4.64 2.23
CA GLY A 95 -17.42 -6.08 2.14
C GLY A 95 -16.35 -6.98 1.50
N ALA A 96 -15.10 -6.54 1.34
CA ALA A 96 -14.03 -7.44 0.91
C ALA A 96 -13.50 -8.26 2.10
N PHE A 97 -13.80 -9.55 2.09
CA PHE A 97 -13.41 -10.54 3.09
C PHE A 97 -11.92 -10.45 3.46
N ALA A 98 -11.62 -10.25 4.75
CA ALA A 98 -10.31 -10.49 5.33
C ALA A 98 -10.46 -11.39 6.56
N TYR A 99 -9.63 -12.44 6.58
CA TYR A 99 -9.28 -13.21 7.77
C TYR A 99 -8.81 -12.25 8.86
N THR A 100 -9.20 -12.54 10.09
CA THR A 100 -8.98 -11.62 11.20
C THR A 100 -7.49 -11.59 11.59
N ALA A 101 -7.05 -10.51 12.21
CA ALA A 101 -5.69 -10.38 12.75
C ALA A 101 -5.32 -11.52 13.73
N GLU A 102 -6.30 -12.21 14.30
CA GLU A 102 -6.12 -13.40 15.14
C GLU A 102 -5.75 -14.67 14.36
N GLU A 103 -6.05 -14.75 13.06
CA GLU A 103 -5.71 -15.90 12.20
C GLU A 103 -4.27 -15.82 11.66
N VAL A 104 -3.76 -14.62 11.40
CA VAL A 104 -2.35 -14.41 11.00
C VAL A 104 -1.38 -14.72 12.16
N ALA A 105 -1.79 -14.44 13.40
CA ALA A 105 -0.99 -14.71 14.60
C ALA A 105 -0.79 -16.21 14.90
N LYS A 106 -1.59 -17.11 14.29
CA LYS A 106 -1.52 -18.56 14.55
C LYS A 106 -0.55 -19.33 13.63
N HIS A 107 0.10 -18.68 12.66
CA HIS A 107 1.01 -19.35 11.72
C HIS A 107 2.51 -19.10 11.97
N THR A 108 2.89 -18.39 13.05
CA THR A 108 4.30 -18.08 13.35
C THR A 108 4.89 -18.90 14.51
N THR A 109 4.41 -20.13 14.76
CA THR A 109 5.07 -21.02 15.73
C THR A 109 5.28 -22.43 15.20
N LYS A 110 6.53 -22.71 14.81
CA LYS A 110 7.22 -24.00 14.90
C LYS A 110 8.71 -23.66 14.86
N GLY A 111 9.56 -23.95 15.83
CA GLY A 111 9.57 -24.82 17.01
C GLY A 111 11.05 -25.08 17.28
N ASP A 112 11.45 -25.11 18.55
CA ASP A 112 12.77 -25.46 19.15
C ASP A 112 14.07 -25.19 18.36
#